data_AF-A0A0K1Q586-F1
#
_entry.id   AF-A0A0K1Q586-F1
#
_cell.length_a   1.000
_cell.length_b   1.000
_cell.length_c   1.000
_cell.angle_alpha   90.00
_cell.angle_beta   90.00
_cell.angle_gamma   90.00
#
_symmetry.space_group_name_H-M   'P 1'
#
loop_
_entity.id
_entity.type
_entity.pdbx_description
1 polymer ?
#
loop_
_entity_poly.entity_id
_entity_poly.type
_entity_poly.pdbx_seq_one_letter_code
_entity_poly.pdbx_strand_id
1 'polypeptide(L)'
;MLRDFAKANPLSPADEPLRKPKSLADVDAILHLDQLDLFGGAAAFAEKQSGTDALVLGAQVELSWSEAQLIVAEVLDGAVENVSEATRTLRFRHLSGATSDAEQAKLAELENAEREAKETSLALRELAGEHARRGAELTRKLISASPESFKGYRIAADYHRLRGDWGAFNEALTILEQKNPTSTGLLFLRALQAQSEGDPIGATQLLRKALQKDPKFVRAQAHLVLLQRSPEGAHQELEKLRALNPRHQIIAFTGPLIDAAYEQWRARRVPPSGPRGANSI
;
A
#
# COMPACT_ATOMS: atom_id res chain seq x y z
N MET A 1 0.68 -8.49 15.92
CA MET A 1 0.32 -7.59 14.79
C MET A 1 -0.46 -8.31 13.68
N LEU A 2 0.16 -9.05 12.75
CA LEU A 2 -0.60 -9.63 11.61
C LEU A 2 -1.69 -10.65 12.01
N ARG A 3 -1.44 -11.47 13.05
CA ARG A 3 -2.46 -12.39 13.60
C ARG A 3 -3.64 -11.63 14.21
N ASP A 4 -3.37 -10.56 14.95
CA ASP A 4 -4.40 -9.74 15.59
C ASP A 4 -5.22 -8.99 14.53
N PHE A 5 -4.55 -8.47 13.50
CA PHE A 5 -5.17 -7.88 12.32
C PHE A 5 -6.12 -8.86 11.61
N ALA A 6 -5.67 -10.09 11.34
CA ALA A 6 -6.49 -11.12 10.70
C ALA A 6 -7.71 -11.53 11.54
N LYS A 7 -7.59 -11.49 12.88
CA LYS A 7 -8.70 -11.76 13.80
C LYS A 7 -9.72 -10.62 13.85
N ALA A 8 -9.25 -9.37 13.83
CA ALA A 8 -10.11 -8.18 13.84
C ALA A 8 -10.85 -7.96 12.52
N ASN A 9 -10.33 -8.51 11.43
CA ASN A 9 -10.87 -8.35 10.09
C ASN A 9 -11.04 -9.75 9.48
N PRO A 10 -12.19 -10.44 9.57
CA PRO A 10 -12.38 -11.76 8.96
C PRO A 10 -12.59 -11.71 7.45
N LEU A 11 -12.09 -12.70 6.68
CA LEU A 11 -12.29 -12.77 5.22
C LEU A 11 -13.78 -12.92 4.88
N SER A 12 -14.12 -12.62 3.62
CA SER A 12 -15.40 -13.05 3.09
C SER A 12 -15.48 -14.58 3.10
N PRO A 13 -16.68 -15.18 3.21
CA PRO A 13 -16.82 -16.63 3.10
C PRO A 13 -16.22 -17.22 1.82
N ALA A 14 -16.19 -16.45 0.73
CA ALA A 14 -15.60 -16.87 -0.55
C ALA A 14 -14.06 -16.91 -0.52
N ASP A 15 -13.43 -16.02 0.26
CA ASP A 15 -11.97 -15.91 0.33
C ASP A 15 -11.36 -16.70 1.50
N GLU A 16 -12.16 -17.12 2.48
CA GLU A 16 -11.69 -17.91 3.64
C GLU A 16 -10.89 -19.17 3.25
N PRO A 17 -11.24 -19.93 2.18
CA PRO A 17 -10.40 -21.04 1.70
C PRO A 17 -8.96 -20.63 1.35
N LEU A 18 -8.73 -19.38 0.94
CA LEU A 18 -7.41 -18.87 0.54
C LEU A 18 -6.43 -18.75 1.72
N ARG A 19 -6.88 -18.84 2.98
CA ARG A 19 -5.96 -18.96 4.13
C ARG A 19 -5.09 -20.21 4.08
N LYS A 20 -5.54 -21.24 3.35
CA LYS A 20 -4.87 -22.52 3.18
C LYS A 20 -4.89 -22.89 1.70
N PRO A 21 -4.09 -22.20 0.86
CA PRO A 21 -4.10 -22.42 -0.59
C PRO A 21 -3.78 -23.88 -0.89
N LYS A 22 -4.50 -24.46 -1.85
CA LYS A 22 -4.42 -25.86 -2.27
C LYS A 22 -3.96 -25.99 -3.72
N SER A 23 -3.87 -24.88 -4.45
CA SER A 23 -3.47 -24.83 -5.85
C SER A 23 -2.65 -23.57 -6.17
N LEU A 24 -1.93 -23.58 -7.29
CA LEU A 24 -1.28 -22.38 -7.81
C LEU A 24 -2.30 -21.31 -8.26
N ALA A 25 -3.54 -21.71 -8.59
CA ALA A 25 -4.61 -20.77 -8.86
C ALA A 25 -5.05 -20.03 -7.59
N ASP A 26 -5.03 -20.68 -6.43
CA ASP A 26 -5.28 -20.00 -5.15
C ASP A 26 -4.16 -19.00 -4.83
N VAL A 27 -2.90 -19.35 -5.13
CA VAL A 27 -1.76 -18.43 -4.98
C VAL A 27 -1.93 -17.20 -5.88
N ASP A 28 -2.34 -17.40 -7.13
CA ASP A 28 -2.64 -16.30 -8.04
C ASP A 28 -3.82 -15.45 -7.54
N ALA A 29 -4.89 -16.05 -7.05
CA ALA A 29 -6.02 -15.32 -6.45
C ALA A 29 -5.57 -14.46 -5.24
N ILE A 30 -4.70 -15.00 -4.38
CA ILE A 30 -4.13 -14.27 -3.25
C ILE A 30 -3.32 -13.05 -3.71
N LEU A 31 -2.52 -13.18 -4.79
CA LEU A 31 -1.77 -12.07 -5.38
C LEU A 31 -2.70 -10.95 -5.87
N HIS A 32 -3.87 -11.28 -6.41
CA HIS A 32 -4.85 -10.28 -6.85
C HIS A 32 -5.56 -9.58 -5.69
N LEU A 33 -5.80 -10.28 -4.57
CA LEU A 33 -6.39 -9.69 -3.37
C LEU A 33 -5.44 -8.71 -2.66
N ASP A 34 -4.13 -8.90 -2.80
CA ASP A 34 -3.08 -8.05 -2.22
C ASP A 34 -3.20 -7.92 -0.69
N GLN A 35 -3.49 -9.03 0.02
CA GLN A 35 -3.67 -9.05 1.47
C GLN A 35 -2.48 -9.68 2.21
N LEU A 36 -1.85 -8.91 3.11
CA LEU A 36 -0.66 -9.35 3.85
C LEU A 36 -0.84 -10.66 4.64
N ASP A 37 -2.02 -10.90 5.22
CA ASP A 37 -2.27 -12.09 6.03
C ASP A 37 -2.40 -13.38 5.21
N LEU A 38 -2.55 -13.27 3.88
CA LEU A 38 -2.65 -14.41 2.96
C LEU A 38 -1.30 -14.80 2.33
N PHE A 39 -0.36 -13.86 2.22
CA PHE A 39 0.92 -14.11 1.52
C PHE A 39 1.76 -15.21 2.15
N GLY A 40 1.76 -15.35 3.49
CA GLY A 40 2.51 -16.42 4.16
C GLY A 40 2.06 -17.83 3.76
N GLY A 41 0.74 -18.04 3.64
CA GLY A 41 0.19 -19.32 3.17
C GLY A 41 0.52 -19.58 1.70
N ALA A 42 0.44 -18.53 0.87
CA ALA A 42 0.74 -18.60 -0.56
C ALA A 42 2.21 -18.94 -0.84
N ALA A 43 3.15 -18.25 -0.17
CA ALA A 43 4.58 -18.51 -0.30
C ALA A 43 4.93 -19.95 0.12
N ALA A 44 4.44 -20.39 1.28
CA ALA A 44 4.69 -21.74 1.79
C ALA A 44 4.07 -22.84 0.91
N PHE A 45 2.96 -22.57 0.23
CA PHE A 45 2.40 -23.51 -0.75
C PHE A 45 3.25 -23.57 -2.01
N ALA A 46 3.60 -22.41 -2.59
CA ALA A 46 4.39 -22.32 -3.81
C ALA A 46 5.78 -22.97 -3.67
N GLU A 47 6.44 -22.80 -2.52
CA GLU A 47 7.75 -23.42 -2.22
C GLU A 47 7.73 -24.94 -2.29
N LYS A 48 6.59 -25.57 -1.95
CA LYS A 48 6.45 -27.05 -1.97
C LYS A 48 6.14 -27.59 -3.36
N GLN A 49 5.78 -26.74 -4.30
CA GLN A 49 5.48 -27.16 -5.67
C GLN A 49 6.75 -27.18 -6.51
N SER A 50 6.81 -28.11 -7.47
CA SER A 50 7.86 -28.16 -8.47
C SER A 50 7.45 -27.41 -9.75
N GLY A 51 8.44 -26.94 -10.50
CA GLY A 51 8.23 -26.39 -11.84
C GLY A 51 8.30 -24.87 -11.91
N THR A 52 8.40 -24.34 -13.13
CA THR A 52 8.67 -22.92 -13.38
C THR A 52 7.52 -22.03 -12.92
N ASP A 53 6.26 -22.44 -13.08
CA ASP A 53 5.11 -21.63 -12.63
C ASP A 53 5.07 -21.45 -11.10
N ALA A 54 5.43 -22.49 -10.35
CA ALA A 54 5.56 -22.39 -8.89
C ALA A 54 6.66 -21.41 -8.49
N LEU A 55 7.81 -21.45 -9.18
CA LEU A 55 8.92 -20.53 -8.95
C LEU A 55 8.54 -19.09 -9.28
N VAL A 56 7.83 -18.85 -10.39
CA VAL A 56 7.29 -17.53 -10.76
C VAL A 56 6.38 -17.00 -9.68
N LEU A 57 5.38 -17.78 -9.28
CA LEU A 57 4.39 -17.35 -8.30
C LEU A 57 5.01 -17.15 -6.91
N GLY A 58 5.94 -18.02 -6.50
CA GLY A 58 6.69 -17.85 -5.26
C GLY A 58 7.49 -16.54 -5.25
N ALA A 59 8.22 -16.25 -6.33
CA ALA A 59 8.95 -14.98 -6.47
C ALA A 59 8.00 -13.78 -6.43
N GLN A 60 6.87 -13.86 -7.15
CA GLN A 60 5.88 -12.79 -7.20
C GLN A 60 5.25 -12.53 -5.83
N VAL A 61 4.93 -13.57 -5.05
CA VAL A 61 4.38 -13.43 -3.69
C VAL A 61 5.38 -12.72 -2.79
N GLU A 62 6.64 -13.15 -2.77
CA GLU A 62 7.66 -12.55 -1.90
C GLU A 62 7.92 -11.07 -2.26
N LEU A 63 8.06 -10.74 -3.55
CA LEU A 63 8.25 -9.34 -3.97
C LEU A 63 7.00 -8.49 -3.69
N SER A 64 5.80 -9.04 -3.92
CA SER A 64 4.53 -8.39 -3.60
C SER A 64 4.37 -8.12 -2.11
N TRP A 65 4.78 -9.07 -1.27
CA TRP A 65 4.72 -8.95 0.16
C TRP A 65 5.64 -7.83 0.66
N SER A 66 6.89 -7.83 0.17
CA SER A 66 7.84 -6.75 0.43
C SER A 66 7.27 -5.39 0.05
N GLU A 67 6.74 -5.27 -1.17
CA GLU A 67 6.20 -4.02 -1.67
C GLU A 67 5.01 -3.56 -0.83
N ALA A 68 4.05 -4.44 -0.54
CA ALA A 68 2.87 -4.10 0.27
C ALA A 68 3.26 -3.58 1.66
N GLN A 69 4.29 -4.14 2.29
CA GLN A 69 4.81 -3.66 3.56
C GLN A 69 5.46 -2.28 3.44
N LEU A 70 6.27 -2.04 2.39
CA LEU A 70 6.87 -0.72 2.13
C LEU A 70 5.80 0.35 1.88
N ILE A 71 4.78 0.04 1.09
CA ILE A 71 3.68 0.97 0.82
C ILE A 71 2.97 1.33 2.12
N VAL A 72 2.64 0.35 2.97
CA VAL A 72 1.98 0.66 4.26
C VAL A 72 2.88 1.55 5.13
N ALA A 73 4.18 1.26 5.19
CA ALA A 73 5.14 2.08 5.94
C ALA A 73 5.21 3.52 5.40
N GLU A 74 5.26 3.71 4.08
CA GLU A 74 5.30 5.05 3.46
C GLU A 74 3.99 5.82 3.64
N VAL A 75 2.84 5.15 3.54
CA VAL A 75 1.55 5.78 3.82
C VAL A 75 1.42 6.16 5.30
N LEU A 76 1.93 5.34 6.22
CA LEU A 76 2.01 5.69 7.65
C LEU A 76 2.85 6.94 7.87
N ASP A 77 4.05 7.00 7.27
CA ASP A 77 4.94 8.15 7.41
C ASP A 77 4.27 9.44 6.92
N GLY A 78 3.62 9.40 5.74
CA GLY A 78 2.87 10.53 5.21
C GLY A 78 1.64 10.91 6.05
N ALA A 79 0.93 9.93 6.62
CA ALA A 79 -0.20 10.20 7.52
C ALA A 79 0.26 10.86 8.83
N VAL A 80 1.40 10.42 9.39
CA VAL A 80 2.03 11.03 10.56
C VAL A 80 2.46 12.47 10.27
N GLU A 81 3.04 12.75 9.10
CA GLU A 81 3.40 14.12 8.70
C GLU A 81 2.17 15.03 8.65
N ASN A 82 1.06 14.54 8.10
CA ASN A 82 -0.20 15.29 8.01
C ASN A 82 -0.80 15.59 9.39
N VAL A 83 -0.79 14.63 10.32
CA VAL A 83 -1.34 14.80 11.68
C VAL A 83 -0.42 15.65 12.57
N SER A 84 0.90 15.57 12.35
CA SER A 84 1.92 16.26 13.17
C SER A 84 1.69 17.76 13.27
N GLU A 85 1.13 18.39 12.24
CA GLU A 85 0.83 19.83 12.28
C GLU A 85 -0.21 20.15 13.36
N ALA A 86 -1.30 19.40 13.42
CA ALA A 86 -2.33 19.61 14.43
C ALA A 86 -1.86 19.22 15.84
N THR A 87 -1.08 18.15 15.95
CA THR A 87 -0.43 17.77 17.21
C THR A 87 0.43 18.91 17.74
N ARG A 88 1.23 19.57 16.89
CA ARG A 88 2.02 20.75 17.27
C ARG A 88 1.15 21.92 17.73
N THR A 89 0.06 22.21 17.02
CA THR A 89 -0.88 23.28 17.42
C THR A 89 -1.50 23.00 18.78
N LEU A 90 -2.01 21.80 19.02
CA LEU A 90 -2.61 21.40 20.29
C LEU A 90 -1.58 21.42 21.42
N ARG A 91 -0.35 20.93 21.17
CA ARG A 91 0.75 20.97 22.13
C ARG A 91 1.09 22.40 22.53
N PHE A 92 1.18 23.33 21.57
CA PHE A 92 1.45 24.73 21.87
C PHE A 92 0.35 25.35 22.76
N ARG A 93 -0.92 25.10 22.44
CA ARG A 93 -2.05 25.57 23.26
C ARG A 93 -2.07 24.94 24.65
N HIS A 94 -1.67 23.67 24.76
CA HIS A 94 -1.58 22.98 26.04
C HIS A 94 -0.53 23.63 26.94
N LEU A 95 0.66 23.88 26.39
CA LEU A 95 1.74 24.57 27.10
C LEU A 95 1.40 26.01 27.50
N SER A 96 0.50 26.67 26.77
CA SER A 96 -0.01 28.00 27.15
C SER A 96 -1.20 27.98 28.11
N GLY A 97 -1.62 26.80 28.61
CA GLY A 97 -2.77 26.64 29.49
C GLY A 97 -4.13 26.88 28.82
N ALA A 98 -4.18 26.90 27.47
CA ALA A 98 -5.34 27.26 26.67
C ALA A 98 -6.05 26.04 26.05
N THR A 99 -6.01 24.88 26.73
CA THR A 99 -6.66 23.63 26.30
C THR A 99 -7.69 23.15 27.30
N SER A 100 -8.86 22.79 26.79
CA SER A 100 -9.86 22.00 27.51
C SER A 100 -9.40 20.56 27.77
N ASP A 101 -10.05 19.84 28.70
CA ASP A 101 -9.78 18.42 28.97
C ASP A 101 -9.94 17.55 27.71
N ALA A 102 -10.91 17.89 26.85
CA ALA A 102 -11.12 17.20 25.58
C ALA A 102 -9.94 17.39 24.61
N GLU A 103 -9.35 18.59 24.57
CA GLU A 103 -8.18 18.87 23.74
C GLU A 103 -6.91 18.20 24.29
N GLN A 104 -6.78 18.07 25.61
CA GLN A 104 -5.69 17.32 26.24
C GLN A 104 -5.80 15.82 25.93
N ALA A 105 -6.99 15.24 26.06
CA ALA A 105 -7.24 13.85 25.70
C ALA A 105 -6.93 13.60 24.22
N LYS A 106 -7.36 14.51 23.34
CA LYS A 106 -7.08 14.41 21.90
C LYS A 106 -5.58 14.53 21.59
N LEU A 107 -4.87 15.44 22.25
CA LEU A 107 -3.42 15.55 22.11
C LEU A 107 -2.72 14.23 22.47
N ALA A 108 -3.06 13.64 23.62
CA ALA A 108 -2.49 12.37 24.06
C ALA A 108 -2.79 11.21 23.09
N GLU A 109 -4.01 11.16 22.55
CA GLU A 109 -4.41 10.19 21.52
C GLU A 109 -3.54 10.30 20.27
N LEU A 110 -3.37 11.52 19.73
CA LEU A 110 -2.58 11.77 18.52
C LEU A 110 -1.09 11.46 18.75
N GLU A 111 -0.53 11.85 19.90
CA GLU A 111 0.86 11.56 20.25
C GLU A 111 1.12 10.06 20.39
N ASN A 112 0.16 9.31 20.95
CA ASN A 112 0.24 7.85 21.00
C ASN A 112 0.19 7.24 19.59
N ALA A 113 -0.77 7.67 18.76
CA ALA A 113 -0.93 7.18 17.39
C ALA A 113 0.30 7.47 16.52
N GLU A 114 0.91 8.66 16.64
CA GLU A 114 2.15 9.00 15.93
C GLU A 114 3.33 8.09 16.34
N ARG A 115 3.45 7.78 17.64
CA ARG A 115 4.50 6.87 18.14
C ARG A 115 4.29 5.46 17.60
N GLU A 116 3.10 4.91 17.76
CA GLU A 116 2.76 3.56 17.28
C GLU A 116 2.93 3.43 15.77
N ALA A 117 2.56 4.45 15.00
CA ALA A 117 2.74 4.47 13.55
C ALA A 117 4.21 4.45 13.14
N LYS A 118 5.08 5.22 13.81
CA LYS A 118 6.52 5.22 13.55
C LYS A 118 7.16 3.87 13.87
N GLU A 119 6.82 3.28 15.01
CA GLU A 119 7.31 1.95 15.39
C GLU A 119 6.84 0.88 14.40
N THR A 120 5.58 0.94 13.99
CA THR A 120 5.00 0.04 12.98
C THR A 120 5.66 0.21 11.61
N SER A 121 5.88 1.45 11.16
CA SER A 121 6.57 1.76 9.90
C SER A 121 7.96 1.13 9.85
N LEU A 122 8.75 1.29 10.93
CA LEU A 122 10.08 0.68 11.04
C LEU A 122 10.03 -0.85 10.96
N ALA A 123 9.14 -1.48 11.72
CA ALA A 123 8.98 -2.94 11.71
C ALA A 123 8.56 -3.48 10.33
N LEU A 124 7.67 -2.77 9.63
CA LEU A 124 7.25 -3.15 8.28
C LEU A 124 8.39 -3.06 7.27
N ARG A 125 9.25 -2.03 7.37
CA ARG A 125 10.43 -1.89 6.50
C ARG A 125 11.45 -3.00 6.71
N GLU A 126 11.66 -3.42 7.96
CA GLU A 126 12.52 -4.57 8.28
C GLU A 126 12.00 -5.86 7.64
N LEU A 127 10.72 -6.17 7.87
CA LEU A 127 10.07 -7.35 7.28
C LEU A 127 10.10 -7.31 5.75
N ALA A 128 9.86 -6.13 5.16
CA ALA A 128 9.94 -5.97 3.71
C ALA A 128 11.32 -6.34 3.17
N GLY A 129 12.39 -5.96 3.86
CA GLY A 129 13.76 -6.32 3.49
C GLY A 129 14.01 -7.83 3.50
N GLU A 130 13.33 -8.60 4.34
CA GLU A 130 13.42 -10.06 4.34
C GLU A 130 12.74 -10.67 3.10
N HIS A 131 11.51 -10.24 2.81
CA HIS A 131 10.75 -10.71 1.66
C HIS A 131 11.39 -10.30 0.33
N ALA A 132 11.95 -9.09 0.24
CA ALA A 132 12.71 -8.65 -0.92
C ALA A 132 13.90 -9.58 -1.20
N ARG A 133 14.63 -10.00 -0.17
CA ARG A 133 15.78 -10.92 -0.31
C ARG A 133 15.33 -12.30 -0.80
N ARG A 134 14.26 -12.86 -0.24
CA ARG A 134 13.71 -14.16 -0.70
C ARG A 134 13.19 -14.09 -2.13
N GLY A 135 12.42 -13.05 -2.45
CA GLY A 135 11.95 -12.78 -3.81
C GLY A 135 13.12 -12.69 -4.79
N ALA A 136 14.18 -11.97 -4.43
CA ALA A 136 15.40 -11.86 -5.23
C ALA A 136 16.08 -13.21 -5.51
N GLU A 137 16.15 -14.11 -4.52
CA GLU A 137 16.70 -15.45 -4.69
C GLU A 137 15.89 -16.28 -5.68
N LEU A 138 14.55 -16.25 -5.56
CA LEU A 138 13.65 -16.95 -6.47
C LEU A 138 13.72 -16.37 -7.89
N THR A 139 13.77 -15.04 -8.02
CA THR A 139 13.93 -14.35 -9.31
C THR A 139 15.23 -14.74 -10.00
N ARG A 140 16.35 -14.81 -9.27
CA ARG A 140 17.64 -15.26 -9.85
C ARG A 140 17.54 -16.68 -10.38
N LYS A 141 16.96 -17.60 -9.60
CA LYS A 141 16.72 -18.99 -10.05
C LYS A 141 15.86 -19.03 -11.31
N LEU A 142 14.82 -18.19 -11.37
CA LEU A 142 13.90 -18.12 -12.50
C LEU A 142 14.59 -17.62 -13.78
N ILE A 143 15.34 -16.53 -13.69
CA ILE A 143 16.09 -15.98 -14.83
C ILE A 143 17.11 -16.99 -15.35
N SER A 144 17.82 -17.70 -14.45
CA SER A 144 18.75 -18.76 -14.86
C SER A 144 18.07 -19.94 -15.54
N ALA A 145 16.87 -20.33 -15.08
CA ALA A 145 16.15 -21.49 -15.61
C ALA A 145 15.35 -21.17 -16.89
N SER A 146 14.94 -19.92 -17.11
CA SER A 146 14.06 -19.54 -18.22
C SER A 146 14.30 -18.07 -18.64
N PRO A 147 15.46 -17.77 -19.23
CA PRO A 147 15.89 -16.39 -19.52
C PRO A 147 14.94 -15.65 -20.48
N GLU A 148 14.25 -16.36 -21.37
CA GLU A 148 13.36 -15.77 -22.39
C GLU A 148 11.89 -15.62 -21.93
N SER A 149 11.57 -16.02 -20.70
CA SER A 149 10.19 -16.03 -20.20
C SER A 149 9.68 -14.61 -19.97
N PHE A 150 8.56 -14.26 -20.62
CA PHE A 150 7.85 -13.01 -20.36
C PHE A 150 7.53 -12.82 -18.87
N LYS A 151 7.03 -13.88 -18.20
CA LYS A 151 6.76 -13.85 -16.76
C LYS A 151 8.05 -13.59 -15.97
N GLY A 152 9.17 -14.16 -16.41
CA GLY A 152 10.50 -13.92 -15.85
C GLY A 152 10.90 -12.44 -15.88
N TYR A 153 10.73 -11.77 -17.01
CA TYR A 153 11.03 -10.34 -17.14
C TYR A 153 10.13 -9.44 -16.27
N ARG A 154 8.85 -9.82 -16.08
CA ARG A 154 7.96 -9.07 -15.18
C ARG A 154 8.48 -9.12 -13.74
N ILE A 155 8.80 -10.31 -13.27
CA ILE A 155 9.34 -10.52 -11.91
C ILE A 155 10.73 -9.86 -11.78
N ALA A 156 11.55 -9.90 -12.82
CA ALA A 156 12.83 -9.20 -12.86
C ALA A 156 12.65 -7.69 -12.70
N ALA A 157 11.70 -7.08 -13.40
CA ALA A 157 11.40 -5.65 -13.28
C ALA A 157 11.04 -5.28 -11.83
N ASP A 158 10.09 -5.99 -11.21
CA ASP A 158 9.74 -5.75 -9.81
C ASP A 158 10.94 -5.91 -8.86
N TYR A 159 11.77 -6.93 -9.08
CA TYR A 159 12.99 -7.15 -8.32
C TYR A 159 14.00 -5.99 -8.45
N HIS A 160 14.32 -5.56 -9.67
CA HIS A 160 15.29 -4.48 -9.90
C HIS A 160 14.79 -3.16 -9.32
N ARG A 161 13.50 -2.85 -9.50
CA ARG A 161 12.84 -1.68 -8.93
C ARG A 161 12.96 -1.64 -7.40
N LEU A 162 12.60 -2.73 -6.72
CA LEU A 162 12.65 -2.79 -5.25
C LEU A 162 14.06 -2.66 -4.69
N ARG A 163 15.10 -2.85 -5.52
CA ARG A 163 16.51 -2.63 -5.17
C ARG A 163 17.04 -1.25 -5.58
N GLY A 164 16.24 -0.43 -6.26
CA GLY A 164 16.67 0.84 -6.85
C GLY A 164 17.61 0.69 -8.06
N ASP A 165 17.66 -0.50 -8.67
CA ASP A 165 18.42 -0.75 -9.89
C ASP A 165 17.59 -0.33 -11.13
N TRP A 166 17.44 0.98 -11.29
CA TRP A 166 16.59 1.57 -12.32
C TRP A 166 17.07 1.27 -13.75
N GLY A 167 18.38 1.03 -13.94
CA GLY A 167 18.94 0.62 -15.22
C GLY A 167 18.39 -0.72 -15.68
N ALA A 168 18.58 -1.77 -14.88
CA ALA A 168 18.10 -3.11 -15.20
C ALA A 168 16.56 -3.18 -15.19
N PHE A 169 15.89 -2.37 -14.37
CA PHE A 169 14.43 -2.21 -14.42
C PHE A 169 13.96 -1.71 -15.80
N ASN A 170 14.60 -0.67 -16.34
CA ASN A 170 14.25 -0.09 -17.63
C ASN A 170 14.52 -1.05 -18.81
N GLU A 171 15.59 -1.85 -18.73
CA GLU A 171 15.85 -2.93 -19.67
C GLU A 171 14.73 -3.97 -19.67
N ALA A 172 14.33 -4.45 -18.47
CA ALA A 172 13.23 -5.40 -18.33
C ALA A 172 11.90 -4.82 -18.85
N LEU A 173 11.61 -3.54 -18.54
CA LEU A 173 10.43 -2.84 -19.04
C LEU A 173 10.36 -2.77 -20.57
N THR A 174 11.49 -2.50 -21.21
CA THR A 174 11.58 -2.44 -22.69
C THR A 174 11.19 -3.78 -23.31
N ILE A 175 11.67 -4.88 -22.73
CA ILE A 175 11.33 -6.25 -23.19
C ILE A 175 9.85 -6.55 -22.95
N LEU A 176 9.30 -6.16 -21.79
CA LEU A 176 7.89 -6.34 -21.48
C LEU A 176 6.99 -5.58 -22.45
N GLU A 177 7.36 -4.36 -22.83
CA GLU A 177 6.62 -3.55 -23.79
C GLU A 177 6.64 -4.16 -25.19
N GLN A 178 7.77 -4.68 -25.65
CA GLN A 178 7.84 -5.37 -26.94
C GLN A 178 6.97 -6.63 -26.98
N LYS A 179 6.95 -7.41 -25.88
CA LYS A 179 6.22 -8.68 -25.81
C LYS A 179 4.73 -8.51 -25.51
N ASN A 180 4.34 -7.53 -24.69
CA ASN A 180 2.95 -7.30 -24.29
C ASN A 180 2.65 -5.81 -23.98
N PRO A 181 2.58 -4.96 -25.02
CA PRO A 181 2.49 -3.50 -24.88
C PRO A 181 1.17 -3.01 -24.25
N THR A 182 0.13 -3.85 -24.23
CA THR A 182 -1.19 -3.46 -23.76
C THR A 182 -1.53 -4.02 -22.37
N SER A 183 -0.62 -4.74 -21.72
CA SER A 183 -0.89 -5.34 -20.41
C SER A 183 -1.14 -4.30 -19.32
N THR A 184 -2.10 -4.58 -18.44
CA THR A 184 -2.38 -3.77 -17.25
C THR A 184 -1.16 -3.70 -16.32
N GLY A 185 -0.41 -4.80 -16.20
CA GLY A 185 0.82 -4.85 -15.41
C GLY A 185 1.90 -3.90 -15.94
N LEU A 186 2.04 -3.73 -17.25
CA LEU A 186 2.99 -2.77 -17.83
C LEU A 186 2.60 -1.33 -17.50
N LEU A 187 1.31 -0.97 -17.57
CA LEU A 187 0.84 0.37 -17.16
C LEU A 187 1.19 0.66 -15.70
N PHE A 188 1.01 -0.35 -14.83
CA PHE A 188 1.38 -0.25 -13.43
C PHE A 188 2.89 -0.04 -13.25
N LEU A 189 3.74 -0.87 -13.86
CA LEU A 189 5.19 -0.71 -13.74
C LEU A 189 5.69 0.64 -14.30
N ARG A 190 5.09 1.13 -15.40
CA ARG A 190 5.37 2.48 -15.93
C ARG A 190 4.96 3.58 -14.96
N ALA A 191 3.87 3.40 -14.21
CA ALA A 191 3.51 4.35 -13.16
C ALA A 191 4.57 4.40 -12.06
N LEU A 192 5.10 3.24 -11.66
CA LEU A 192 6.17 3.18 -10.65
C LEU A 192 7.48 3.80 -11.16
N GLN A 193 7.77 3.64 -12.45
CA GLN A 193 8.86 4.36 -13.11
C GLN A 193 8.67 5.88 -13.01
N ALA A 194 7.52 6.40 -13.44
CA ALA A 194 7.23 7.84 -13.40
C ALA A 194 7.31 8.39 -11.96
N GLN A 195 6.83 7.63 -10.98
CA GLN A 195 6.97 8.00 -9.57
C GLN A 195 8.44 8.14 -9.16
N SER A 196 9.29 7.19 -9.56
CA SER A 196 10.74 7.22 -9.25
C SER A 196 11.48 8.37 -9.91
N GLU A 197 11.00 8.81 -11.07
CA GLU A 197 11.52 9.95 -11.82
C GLU A 197 11.02 11.30 -11.28
N GLY A 198 10.23 11.30 -10.20
CA GLY A 198 9.68 12.51 -9.60
C GLY A 198 8.47 13.07 -10.35
N ASP A 199 7.78 12.25 -11.16
CA ASP A 199 6.53 12.59 -11.85
C ASP A 199 5.31 11.90 -11.21
N PRO A 200 4.82 12.39 -10.05
CA PRO A 200 3.64 11.81 -9.40
C PRO A 200 2.34 12.02 -10.20
N ILE A 201 2.29 13.03 -11.09
CA ILE A 201 1.12 13.30 -11.93
C ILE A 201 1.02 12.23 -13.01
N GLY A 202 2.11 11.98 -13.75
CA GLY A 202 2.19 10.91 -14.73
C GLY A 202 1.96 9.53 -14.12
N ALA A 203 2.55 9.27 -12.95
CA ALA A 203 2.31 8.04 -12.19
C ALA A 203 0.81 7.85 -11.89
N THR A 204 0.15 8.89 -11.36
CA THR A 204 -1.29 8.86 -11.07
C THR A 204 -2.11 8.56 -12.33
N GLN A 205 -1.82 9.22 -13.46
CA GLN A 205 -2.55 8.99 -14.71
C GLN A 205 -2.40 7.54 -15.20
N LEU A 206 -1.21 6.97 -15.10
CA LEU A 206 -0.94 5.59 -15.49
C LEU A 206 -1.64 4.56 -14.58
N LEU A 207 -1.65 4.78 -13.26
CA LEU A 207 -2.40 3.94 -12.31
C LEU A 207 -3.90 3.98 -12.58
N ARG A 208 -4.45 5.16 -12.90
CA ARG A 208 -5.88 5.28 -13.28
C ARG A 208 -6.18 4.53 -14.57
N LYS A 209 -5.30 4.60 -15.57
CA LYS A 209 -5.46 3.79 -16.81
C LYS A 209 -5.39 2.30 -16.53
N ALA A 210 -4.53 1.86 -15.60
CA ALA A 210 -4.48 0.48 -15.16
C ALA A 210 -5.82 0.06 -14.52
N LEU A 211 -6.38 0.87 -13.61
CA LEU A 211 -7.69 0.63 -13.00
C LEU A 211 -8.87 0.69 -13.97
N GLN A 212 -8.79 1.51 -15.04
CA GLN A 212 -9.81 1.50 -16.09
C GLN A 212 -9.83 0.17 -16.85
N LYS A 213 -8.66 -0.46 -17.05
CA LYS A 213 -8.54 -1.77 -17.69
C LYS A 213 -8.90 -2.91 -16.76
N ASP A 214 -8.50 -2.80 -15.50
CA ASP A 214 -8.81 -3.76 -14.44
C ASP A 214 -9.33 -3.03 -13.19
N PRO A 215 -10.65 -2.87 -13.07
CA PRO A 215 -11.26 -2.20 -11.93
C PRO A 215 -11.01 -2.90 -10.59
N LYS A 216 -10.55 -4.15 -10.60
CA LYS A 216 -10.24 -4.92 -9.39
C LYS A 216 -8.75 -4.91 -9.04
N PHE A 217 -7.94 -4.08 -9.70
CA PHE A 217 -6.50 -4.02 -9.45
C PHE A 217 -6.16 -3.31 -8.13
N VAL A 218 -6.35 -4.02 -7.01
CA VAL A 218 -6.20 -3.52 -5.63
C VAL A 218 -4.88 -2.77 -5.45
N ARG A 219 -3.77 -3.35 -5.92
CA ARG A 219 -2.43 -2.75 -5.79
C ARG A 219 -2.31 -1.39 -6.48
N ALA A 220 -2.95 -1.19 -7.63
CA ALA A 220 -2.93 0.11 -8.30
C ALA A 220 -3.68 1.17 -7.48
N GLN A 221 -4.80 0.80 -6.84
CA GLN A 221 -5.54 1.68 -5.94
C GLN A 221 -4.74 1.96 -4.64
N ALA A 222 -4.01 0.98 -4.11
CA ALA A 222 -3.11 1.16 -2.97
C ALA A 222 -2.00 2.18 -3.26
N HIS A 223 -1.35 2.09 -4.43
CA HIS A 223 -0.37 3.09 -4.88
C HIS A 223 -0.96 4.48 -5.09
N LEU A 224 -2.23 4.57 -5.49
CA LEU A 224 -2.91 5.87 -5.57
C LEU A 224 -3.06 6.54 -4.21
N VAL A 225 -3.28 5.78 -3.12
CA VAL A 225 -3.26 6.31 -1.74
C VAL A 225 -1.86 6.85 -1.41
N LEU A 226 -0.81 6.06 -1.70
CA LEU A 226 0.58 6.44 -1.46
C LEU A 226 0.98 7.75 -2.14
N LEU A 227 0.51 7.99 -3.37
CA LEU A 227 0.86 9.20 -4.12
C LEU A 227 0.20 10.48 -3.59
N GLN A 228 -0.75 10.39 -2.65
CA GLN A 228 -1.45 11.57 -2.15
C GLN A 228 -0.61 12.33 -1.13
N ARG A 229 -0.46 13.64 -1.37
CA ARG A 229 0.28 14.55 -0.47
C ARG A 229 -0.62 15.37 0.44
N SER A 230 -1.92 15.47 0.14
CA SER A 230 -2.88 16.22 0.95
C SER A 230 -3.77 15.28 1.77
N PRO A 231 -4.23 15.71 2.96
CA PRO A 231 -5.20 14.94 3.74
C PRO A 231 -6.48 14.60 2.96
N GLU A 232 -7.00 15.55 2.17
CA GLU A 232 -8.17 15.34 1.33
C GLU A 232 -7.94 14.28 0.26
N GLY A 233 -6.84 14.37 -0.50
CA GLY A 233 -6.53 13.39 -1.54
C GLY A 233 -6.34 12.01 -0.96
N ALA A 234 -5.56 11.90 0.13
CA ALA A 234 -5.30 10.63 0.81
C ALA A 234 -6.59 9.96 1.26
N HIS A 235 -7.49 10.72 1.91
CA HIS A 235 -8.79 10.23 2.33
C HIS A 235 -9.67 9.80 1.14
N GLN A 236 -9.74 10.59 0.06
CA GLN A 236 -10.53 10.22 -1.13
C GLN A 236 -10.06 8.90 -1.77
N GLU A 237 -8.74 8.68 -1.86
CA GLU A 237 -8.20 7.42 -2.39
C GLU A 237 -8.31 6.26 -1.42
N LEU A 238 -8.23 6.53 -0.12
CA LEU A 238 -8.46 5.54 0.92
C LEU A 238 -9.90 5.01 0.86
N GLU A 239 -10.89 5.88 0.69
CA GLU A 239 -12.29 5.47 0.60
C GLU A 239 -12.57 4.61 -0.65
N LYS A 240 -11.92 4.91 -1.77
CA LYS A 240 -11.96 4.05 -2.97
C LYS A 240 -11.32 2.69 -2.71
N LEU A 241 -10.19 2.66 -2.00
CA LEU A 241 -9.54 1.42 -1.59
C LEU A 241 -10.44 0.62 -0.64
N ARG A 242 -11.11 1.29 0.30
CA ARG A 242 -12.06 0.71 1.25
C ARG A 242 -13.26 0.09 0.56
N ALA A 243 -13.81 0.75 -0.46
CA ALA A 243 -14.87 0.20 -1.28
C ALA A 243 -14.42 -1.03 -2.09
N LEU A 244 -13.19 -1.01 -2.58
CA LEU A 244 -12.63 -2.10 -3.40
C LEU A 244 -12.22 -3.32 -2.58
N ASN A 245 -11.50 -3.11 -1.49
CA ASN A 245 -11.01 -4.15 -0.59
C ASN A 245 -11.04 -3.62 0.86
N PRO A 246 -12.17 -3.78 1.59
CA PRO A 246 -12.34 -3.24 2.95
C PRO A 246 -11.31 -3.74 3.96
N ARG A 247 -10.65 -4.87 3.67
CA ARG A 247 -9.66 -5.52 4.54
C ARG A 247 -8.23 -5.27 4.10
N HIS A 248 -8.00 -4.34 3.19
CA HIS A 248 -6.65 -4.02 2.77
C HIS A 248 -5.83 -3.45 3.94
N GLN A 249 -4.59 -3.90 4.09
CA GLN A 249 -3.69 -3.51 5.17
C GLN A 249 -3.57 -1.99 5.34
N ILE A 250 -3.53 -1.20 4.26
CA ILE A 250 -3.51 0.26 4.33
C ILE A 250 -4.69 0.79 5.15
N ILE A 251 -5.90 0.27 4.95
CA ILE A 251 -7.09 0.74 5.66
C ILE A 251 -6.94 0.52 7.17
N ALA A 252 -6.47 -0.66 7.56
CA ALA A 252 -6.37 -1.00 8.97
C ALA A 252 -5.21 -0.31 9.68
N PHE A 253 -4.05 -0.17 9.03
CA PHE A 253 -2.88 0.45 9.64
C PHE A 253 -2.91 1.97 9.57
N THR A 254 -3.37 2.54 8.46
CA THR A 254 -3.23 3.99 8.19
C THR A 254 -4.54 4.74 8.22
N GLY A 255 -5.68 4.04 8.06
CA GLY A 255 -7.00 4.65 8.00
C GLY A 255 -7.31 5.60 9.15
N PRO A 256 -7.16 5.19 10.42
CA PRO A 256 -7.42 6.09 11.56
C PRO A 256 -6.63 7.41 11.52
N LEU A 257 -5.36 7.38 11.08
CA LEU A 257 -4.53 8.58 10.97
C LEU A 257 -4.92 9.44 9.77
N ILE A 258 -5.23 8.83 8.62
CA ILE A 258 -5.71 9.56 7.44
C ILE A 258 -7.06 10.22 7.73
N ASP A 259 -7.98 9.52 8.39
CA ASP A 259 -9.29 10.03 8.78
C ASP A 259 -9.13 11.21 9.77
N ALA A 260 -8.23 11.08 10.77
CA ALA A 260 -7.92 12.16 11.70
C ALA A 260 -7.32 13.40 11.01
N ALA A 261 -6.39 13.21 10.07
CA ALA A 261 -5.80 14.29 9.29
C ALA A 261 -6.85 15.01 8.42
N TYR A 262 -7.73 14.25 7.78
CA TYR A 262 -8.79 14.80 6.94
C TYR A 262 -9.79 15.63 7.74
N GLU A 263 -10.23 15.13 8.90
CA GLU A 263 -11.16 15.85 9.77
C GLU A 263 -10.61 17.21 10.23
N GLN A 264 -9.32 17.25 10.59
CA GLN A 264 -8.64 18.49 10.96
C GLN A 264 -8.53 19.46 9.78
N TRP A 265 -8.14 18.95 8.61
CA TRP A 265 -8.05 19.73 7.39
C TRP A 265 -9.42 20.34 7.01
N ARG A 266 -10.49 19.55 7.15
CA ARG A 266 -11.87 19.97 6.85
C ARG A 266 -12.33 21.06 7.80
N ALA A 267 -12.11 20.91 9.10
CA ALA A 267 -12.50 21.87 10.13
C ALA A 267 -11.83 23.25 9.95
N ARG A 268 -10.62 23.30 9.39
CA ARG A 268 -9.92 24.57 9.10
C ARG A 268 -10.49 25.31 7.88
N ARG A 269 -11.05 24.58 6.91
CA ARG A 269 -11.53 25.14 5.64
C ARG A 269 -13.01 25.49 5.65
N VAL A 270 -13.81 24.75 6.39
CA VAL A 270 -15.24 25.03 6.57
C VAL A 270 -15.42 25.47 8.01
N PRO A 271 -15.43 26.78 8.32
CA PRO A 271 -15.77 27.22 9.66
C PRO A 271 -17.17 26.68 10.00
N PRO A 272 -17.41 26.24 11.25
CA PRO A 272 -18.73 25.80 11.64
C PRO A 272 -19.73 26.90 11.28
N SER A 273 -20.83 26.53 10.65
CA SER A 273 -21.95 27.43 10.36
C SER A 273 -22.41 28.02 11.69
N GLY A 274 -21.90 29.21 12.00
CA GLY A 274 -22.29 29.95 13.20
C GLY A 274 -23.81 30.11 13.22
N PRO A 275 -24.43 30.19 14.40
CA PRO A 275 -25.87 30.41 14.48
C PRO A 275 -26.20 31.63 13.64
N ARG A 276 -27.06 31.47 12.62
CA ARG A 276 -27.65 32.60 11.92
C ARG A 276 -28.33 33.42 13.00
N GLY A 277 -27.69 34.53 13.39
CA GLY A 277 -28.27 35.47 14.31
C GLY A 277 -29.65 35.81 13.77
N ALA A 278 -30.68 35.34 14.48
CA ALA A 278 -32.01 35.83 14.34
C ALA A 278 -31.99 37.28 14.86
N ASN A 279 -31.50 38.19 14.03
CA ASN A 279 -31.88 39.59 14.15
C ASN A 279 -33.29 39.67 13.58
N SER A 280 -34.25 39.46 14.48
CA SER A 280 -35.62 39.91 14.29
C SER A 280 -36.02 40.67 15.55
N ILE A 281 -36.17 41.98 15.31
CA ILE A 281 -36.90 43.00 16.07
C ILE A 281 -36.11 43.67 17.19
#